data_AF-A0A4S2ABE5-F1
#
_entry.id   AF-A0A4S2ABE5-F1
#
_cell.length_a   1.000
_cell.length_b   1.000
_cell.length_c   1.000
_cell.angle_alpha   90.00
_cell.angle_beta   90.00
_cell.angle_gamma   90.00
#
_symmetry.space_group_name_H-M   'P 1'
#
loop_
_entity.id
_entity.type
_entity.pdbx_description
1 polymer ?
#
loop_
_entity_poly.entity_id
_entity_poly.type
_entity_poly.pdbx_seq_one_letter_code
_entity_poly.pdbx_strand_id
1 'polypeptide(L)'
;MADTEQTALTKANNDTQEISIESAESDIKSMIYVIRNQQVMIDSDLAMLYQVETRVLNQAVKRNISRFPERFRFQLTKEEYENLKSQFVISSLEDDNGYGGRRKLPFVFTEQGIAMLSAVLRSDVAIRVSIRIMDTFVEMRKYMANTSLLYERLNAMEVRQINYQAETDERFERVFEYISEHEESSQKVFFDGQIYDAFSLIVNLIQKAEKEITLIDGYVDVGTLNLLSKKKSDVAVTIYTQKQTKLTKADVKYFNAQYPTLKIKYTKVFHDRFLILDRTIAYHVGASLKDAGKKCFGINLIQDAGIIKDILQRLELETEK
;
A
#
# COMPACT_ATOMS: atom_id res chain seq x y z
N MET A 1 -65.53 15.39 -9.12
CA MET A 1 -64.20 15.15 -9.73
C MET A 1 -63.44 16.45 -10.02
N ALA A 2 -63.71 17.57 -9.32
CA ALA A 2 -63.02 18.84 -9.55
C ALA A 2 -62.02 19.23 -8.44
N ASP A 3 -62.21 18.75 -7.20
CA ASP A 3 -61.33 19.11 -6.07
C ASP A 3 -59.98 18.37 -6.05
N THR A 4 -59.88 17.24 -6.75
CA THR A 4 -58.65 16.43 -6.78
C THR A 4 -57.58 17.05 -7.69
N GLU A 5 -57.98 17.78 -8.73
CA GLU A 5 -57.03 18.43 -9.67
C GLU A 5 -56.43 19.72 -9.10
N GLN A 6 -57.21 20.52 -8.36
CA GLN A 6 -56.71 21.78 -7.77
C GLN A 6 -55.68 21.55 -6.66
N THR A 7 -55.79 20.44 -5.92
CA THR A 7 -54.86 20.04 -4.86
C THR A 7 -53.55 19.46 -5.42
N ALA A 8 -53.58 18.87 -6.61
CA ALA A 8 -52.39 18.35 -7.30
C ALA A 8 -51.57 19.49 -7.95
N LEU A 9 -52.25 20.51 -8.50
CA LEU A 9 -51.61 21.68 -9.11
C LEU A 9 -50.90 22.58 -8.09
N THR A 10 -51.41 22.67 -6.86
CA THR A 10 -50.75 23.45 -5.78
C THR A 10 -49.53 22.74 -5.20
N LYS A 11 -49.56 21.40 -5.08
CA LYS A 11 -48.38 20.62 -4.67
C LYS A 11 -47.26 20.64 -5.72
N ALA A 12 -47.61 20.47 -7.01
CA ALA A 12 -46.63 20.51 -8.09
C ALA A 12 -45.91 21.87 -8.20
N ASN A 13 -46.61 22.98 -7.94
CA ASN A 13 -46.00 24.31 -7.95
C ASN A 13 -45.05 24.54 -6.75
N ASN A 14 -45.37 24.00 -5.58
CA ASN A 14 -44.48 24.09 -4.40
C ASN A 14 -43.25 23.18 -4.54
N ASP A 15 -43.43 21.94 -5.03
CA ASP A 15 -42.32 21.00 -5.27
C ASP A 15 -41.38 21.53 -6.36
N THR A 16 -41.91 22.17 -7.42
CA THR A 16 -41.07 22.79 -8.47
C THR A 16 -40.34 24.04 -7.96
N GLN A 17 -40.90 24.79 -7.01
CA GLN A 17 -40.21 25.89 -6.34
C GLN A 17 -39.12 25.38 -5.39
N GLU A 18 -39.35 24.33 -4.61
CA GLU A 18 -38.33 23.75 -3.71
C GLU A 18 -37.16 23.11 -4.47
N ILE A 19 -37.43 22.36 -5.55
CA ILE A 19 -36.40 21.73 -6.40
C ILE A 19 -35.55 22.78 -7.16
N SER A 20 -36.14 23.93 -7.50
CA SER A 20 -35.41 25.05 -8.13
C SER A 20 -34.65 25.93 -7.12
N ILE A 21 -34.93 25.79 -5.81
CA ILE A 21 -34.19 26.45 -4.74
C ILE A 21 -32.99 25.59 -4.32
N GLU A 22 -33.14 24.27 -4.16
CA GLU A 22 -32.04 23.36 -3.80
C GLU A 22 -30.95 23.29 -4.89
N SER A 23 -31.32 23.31 -6.17
CA SER A 23 -30.36 23.34 -7.28
C SER A 23 -29.55 24.65 -7.35
N ALA A 24 -30.13 25.77 -6.92
CA ALA A 24 -29.43 27.05 -6.83
C ALA A 24 -28.49 27.17 -5.60
N GLU A 25 -28.76 26.45 -4.51
CA GLU A 25 -27.90 26.43 -3.31
C GLU A 25 -26.61 25.63 -3.54
N SER A 26 -26.67 24.51 -4.28
CA SER A 26 -25.47 23.79 -4.71
C SER A 26 -24.56 24.63 -5.61
N ASP A 27 -25.14 25.55 -6.40
CA ASP A 27 -24.41 26.40 -7.34
C ASP A 27 -23.60 27.47 -6.61
N ILE A 28 -24.17 28.15 -5.60
CA ILE A 28 -23.47 29.23 -4.88
C ILE A 28 -22.24 28.71 -4.14
N LYS A 29 -22.36 27.55 -3.47
CA LYS A 29 -21.25 26.94 -2.73
C LYS A 29 -20.05 26.62 -3.64
N SER A 30 -20.29 26.22 -4.89
CA SER A 30 -19.24 25.94 -5.88
C SER A 30 -18.48 27.19 -6.35
N MET A 31 -19.07 28.38 -6.15
CA MET A 31 -18.51 29.69 -6.53
C MET A 31 -17.82 30.42 -5.36
N ILE A 32 -17.68 29.76 -4.21
CA ILE A 32 -16.94 30.28 -3.05
C ILE A 32 -15.54 29.66 -3.03
N TYR A 33 -14.53 30.52 -3.17
CA TYR A 33 -13.13 30.14 -3.25
C TYR A 33 -12.37 30.54 -1.99
N VAL A 34 -11.27 29.85 -1.69
CA VAL A 34 -10.37 30.23 -0.59
C VAL A 34 -9.11 30.84 -1.17
N ILE A 35 -8.96 32.16 -1.03
CA ILE A 35 -7.80 32.92 -1.53
C ILE A 35 -7.26 33.78 -0.39
N ARG A 36 -5.94 33.74 -0.15
CA ARG A 36 -5.30 34.41 1.00
C ARG A 36 -5.97 34.07 2.35
N ASN A 37 -6.36 32.81 2.51
CA ASN A 37 -7.10 32.30 3.68
C ASN A 37 -8.44 33.00 3.94
N GLN A 38 -9.05 33.62 2.92
CA GLN A 38 -10.36 34.23 2.98
C GLN A 38 -11.30 33.56 1.98
N GLN A 39 -12.54 33.32 2.42
CA GLN A 39 -13.60 32.87 1.52
C GLN A 39 -14.05 34.07 0.67
N VAL A 40 -13.97 33.93 -0.65
CA VAL A 40 -14.23 35.00 -1.62
C VAL A 40 -14.99 34.48 -2.84
N MET A 41 -15.75 35.36 -3.48
CA MET A 41 -16.41 35.10 -4.76
C MET A 41 -15.86 36.02 -5.85
N ILE A 42 -15.77 35.52 -7.09
CA ILE A 42 -15.25 36.28 -8.23
C ILE A 42 -16.34 37.20 -8.78
N ASP A 43 -15.92 38.36 -9.30
CA ASP A 43 -16.80 39.35 -9.91
C ASP A 43 -17.65 38.82 -11.08
N SER A 44 -17.17 37.84 -11.84
CA SER A 44 -17.92 37.15 -12.90
C SER A 44 -19.10 36.37 -12.35
N ASP A 45 -18.85 35.61 -11.28
CA ASP A 45 -19.81 34.67 -10.72
C ASP A 45 -20.89 35.43 -9.96
N LEU A 46 -20.48 36.45 -9.19
CA LEU A 46 -21.41 37.38 -8.57
C LEU A 46 -22.27 38.12 -9.60
N ALA A 47 -21.69 38.55 -10.71
CA ALA A 47 -22.43 39.23 -11.77
C ALA A 47 -23.45 38.29 -12.43
N MET A 48 -23.08 37.03 -12.66
CA MET A 48 -23.97 35.98 -13.15
C MET A 48 -25.16 35.75 -12.20
N LEU A 49 -24.88 35.56 -10.90
CA LEU A 49 -25.89 35.35 -9.88
C LEU A 49 -26.84 36.55 -9.76
N TYR A 50 -26.30 37.78 -9.83
CA TYR A 50 -27.10 39.00 -9.80
C TYR A 50 -27.78 39.36 -11.13
N GLN A 51 -27.56 38.56 -12.19
CA GLN A 51 -28.09 38.79 -13.54
C GLN A 51 -27.72 40.17 -14.11
N VAL A 52 -26.47 40.58 -13.90
CA VAL A 52 -25.90 41.84 -14.42
C VAL A 52 -24.59 41.58 -15.15
N GLU A 53 -24.18 42.50 -16.02
CA GLU A 53 -22.84 42.43 -16.60
C GLU A 53 -21.77 42.66 -15.52
N THR A 54 -20.66 41.92 -15.57
CA THR A 54 -19.52 42.13 -14.65
C THR A 54 -18.96 43.56 -14.71
N ARG A 55 -19.05 44.19 -15.88
CA ARG A 55 -18.67 45.61 -16.06
C ARG A 55 -19.59 46.54 -15.27
N VAL A 56 -20.89 46.28 -15.27
CA VAL A 56 -21.90 47.07 -14.53
C VAL A 56 -21.71 46.90 -13.03
N LEU A 57 -21.48 45.67 -12.56
CA LEU A 57 -21.18 45.38 -11.15
C LEU A 57 -19.95 46.16 -10.69
N ASN A 58 -18.83 46.04 -11.41
CA ASN A 58 -17.59 46.75 -11.08
C ASN A 58 -17.75 48.28 -11.17
N GLN A 59 -18.57 48.80 -12.08
CA GLN A 59 -18.88 50.22 -12.15
C GLN A 59 -19.68 50.70 -10.93
N ALA A 60 -20.67 49.92 -10.49
CA ALA A 60 -21.46 50.23 -9.30
C ALA A 60 -20.58 50.28 -8.03
N VAL A 61 -19.63 49.35 -7.91
CA VAL A 61 -18.62 49.35 -6.86
C VAL A 61 -17.71 50.57 -6.94
N LYS A 62 -17.20 50.89 -8.14
CA LYS A 62 -16.31 52.05 -8.34
C LYS A 62 -16.98 53.37 -7.94
N ARG A 63 -18.29 53.52 -8.18
CA ARG A 63 -19.07 54.70 -7.74
C ARG A 63 -19.22 54.78 -6.22
N ASN A 64 -19.09 53.66 -5.52
CA ASN A 64 -19.30 53.54 -4.08
C ASN A 64 -18.03 53.06 -3.35
N ILE A 65 -16.84 53.40 -3.87
CA ILE A 65 -15.57 52.82 -3.42
C ILE A 65 -15.28 53.01 -1.92
N SER A 66 -15.82 54.06 -1.30
CA SER A 66 -15.71 54.30 0.15
C SER A 66 -16.31 53.17 1.01
N ARG A 67 -17.21 52.36 0.45
CA ARG A 67 -17.80 51.17 1.11
C ARG A 67 -16.98 49.90 0.94
N PHE A 68 -15.98 49.90 0.05
CA PHE A 68 -15.21 48.72 -0.32
C PHE A 68 -13.72 48.93 0.03
N PRO A 69 -13.35 48.84 1.32
CA PRO A 69 -11.95 48.77 1.69
C PRO A 69 -11.30 47.51 1.09
N GLU A 70 -9.97 47.49 0.99
CA GLU A 70 -9.21 46.40 0.35
C GLU A 70 -9.52 45.02 0.93
N ARG A 71 -9.78 44.92 2.24
CA ARG A 71 -10.22 43.69 2.92
C ARG A 71 -11.59 43.16 2.49
N PHE A 72 -12.42 43.99 1.85
CA PHE A 72 -13.76 43.61 1.37
C PHE A 72 -13.75 43.27 -0.11
N ARG A 73 -12.80 43.85 -0.84
CA ARG A 73 -12.62 43.64 -2.27
C ARG A 73 -11.19 43.93 -2.66
N PHE A 74 -10.56 42.98 -3.33
CA PHE A 74 -9.22 43.12 -3.88
C PHE A 74 -9.14 42.47 -5.27
N GLN A 75 -8.10 42.83 -6.02
CA GLN A 75 -7.83 42.24 -7.33
C GLN A 75 -6.89 41.05 -7.16
N LEU A 76 -7.14 39.96 -7.88
CA LEU A 76 -6.23 38.82 -7.88
C LEU A 76 -4.91 39.17 -8.56
N THR A 77 -3.81 38.57 -8.10
CA THR A 77 -2.55 38.56 -8.85
C THR A 77 -2.63 37.58 -10.02
N LYS A 78 -1.67 37.67 -10.95
CA LYS A 78 -1.59 36.73 -12.07
C LYS A 78 -1.40 35.29 -11.57
N GLU A 79 -0.56 35.09 -10.56
CA GLU A 79 -0.30 33.78 -9.96
C GLU A 79 -1.54 33.22 -9.25
N GLU A 80 -2.24 34.05 -8.46
CA GLU A 80 -3.48 33.66 -7.77
C GLU A 80 -4.57 33.24 -8.77
N TYR A 81 -4.67 33.97 -9.88
CA TYR A 81 -5.67 33.69 -10.92
C TYR A 81 -5.36 32.40 -11.70
N GLU A 82 -4.09 32.13 -12.02
CA GLU A 82 -3.70 30.89 -12.69
C GLU A 82 -3.82 29.68 -11.76
N ASN A 83 -3.52 29.82 -10.47
CA ASN A 83 -3.76 28.76 -9.48
C ASN A 83 -5.26 28.47 -9.30
N LEU A 84 -6.10 29.50 -9.32
CA LEU A 84 -7.54 29.31 -9.28
C LEU A 84 -8.05 28.58 -10.54
N LYS A 85 -7.52 28.92 -11.73
CA LYS A 85 -7.87 28.18 -12.96
C LYS A 85 -7.37 26.74 -12.97
N SER A 86 -6.24 26.42 -12.36
CA SER A 86 -5.68 25.06 -12.39
C SER A 86 -6.35 24.12 -11.40
N GLN A 87 -6.88 24.66 -10.29
CA GLN A 87 -7.62 23.89 -9.29
C GLN A 87 -9.03 23.49 -9.74
N PHE A 88 -9.62 24.25 -10.66
CA PHE A 88 -10.90 23.91 -11.27
C PHE A 88 -10.65 23.45 -12.70
N VAL A 89 -11.23 22.31 -13.09
CA VAL A 89 -11.34 21.96 -14.52
C VAL A 89 -12.40 22.88 -15.12
N ILE A 90 -12.10 24.18 -15.25
CA ILE A 90 -12.74 25.01 -16.24
C ILE A 90 -12.23 24.40 -17.54
N SER A 91 -12.98 23.44 -18.08
CA SER A 91 -12.75 22.96 -19.44
C SER A 91 -12.55 24.21 -20.27
N SER A 92 -11.43 24.24 -20.98
CA SER A 92 -11.11 25.18 -22.03
C SER A 92 -12.32 25.41 -22.94
N LEU A 93 -13.24 26.27 -22.54
CA LEU A 93 -14.15 26.95 -23.44
C LEU A 93 -13.30 28.07 -24.03
N GLU A 94 -12.54 27.64 -25.03
CA GLU A 94 -12.02 28.40 -26.16
C GLU A 94 -11.48 29.80 -25.81
N ASP A 95 -10.16 29.86 -25.68
CA ASP A 95 -9.40 30.91 -26.35
C ASP A 95 -8.14 30.28 -26.96
N ASP A 96 -8.38 29.30 -27.84
CA ASP A 96 -7.34 28.69 -28.70
C ASP A 96 -7.02 29.57 -29.92
N ASN A 97 -7.24 30.88 -29.76
CA ASN A 97 -6.70 31.93 -30.61
C ASN A 97 -5.89 32.83 -29.69
N GLY A 98 -4.57 32.87 -29.87
CA GLY A 98 -3.57 33.50 -28.98
C GLY A 98 -3.67 35.02 -28.74
N TYR A 99 -4.87 35.60 -28.74
CA TYR A 99 -5.17 37.02 -28.53
C TYR A 99 -6.54 37.25 -27.85
N GLY A 100 -6.92 36.49 -26.80
CA GLY A 100 -8.26 36.62 -26.19
C GLY A 100 -8.36 36.66 -24.66
N GLY A 101 -7.29 36.34 -23.92
CA GLY A 101 -7.34 36.28 -22.44
C GLY A 101 -7.90 37.56 -21.78
N ARG A 102 -8.68 37.39 -20.71
CA ARG A 102 -9.30 38.49 -19.92
C ARG A 102 -8.26 39.62 -19.71
N ARG A 103 -8.42 40.75 -20.40
CA ARG A 103 -7.44 41.86 -20.41
C ARG A 103 -7.18 42.48 -19.03
N LYS A 104 -8.06 42.21 -18.05
CA LYS A 104 -7.96 42.67 -16.67
C LYS A 104 -8.19 41.49 -15.74
N LEU A 105 -7.32 41.35 -14.75
CA LEU A 105 -7.47 40.38 -13.67
C LEU A 105 -8.78 40.64 -12.91
N PRO A 106 -9.51 39.60 -12.51
CA PRO A 106 -10.80 39.78 -11.86
C PRO A 106 -10.65 40.38 -10.46
N PHE A 107 -11.72 41.03 -10.02
CA PHE A 107 -11.89 41.35 -8.61
C PHE A 107 -12.58 40.21 -7.89
N VAL A 108 -12.22 40.05 -6.61
CA VAL A 108 -12.88 39.13 -5.70
C VAL A 108 -13.48 39.89 -4.53
N PHE A 109 -14.53 39.33 -3.97
CA PHE A 109 -15.31 39.92 -2.89
C PHE A 109 -15.43 38.94 -1.74
N THR A 110 -15.13 39.39 -0.53
CA THR A 110 -15.39 38.62 0.70
C THR A 110 -16.88 38.70 1.05
N GLU A 111 -17.31 37.90 2.03
CA GLU A 111 -18.65 38.00 2.63
C GLU A 111 -19.02 39.46 2.94
N GLN A 112 -18.14 40.23 3.59
CA GLN A 112 -18.40 41.63 3.92
C GLN A 112 -18.48 42.52 2.67
N GLY A 113 -17.71 42.21 1.61
CA GLY A 113 -17.83 42.87 0.32
C GLY A 113 -19.18 42.61 -0.35
N ILE A 114 -19.68 41.38 -0.25
CA ILE A 114 -20.99 40.98 -0.77
C ILE A 114 -22.11 41.67 0.02
N ALA A 115 -21.97 41.82 1.35
CA ALA A 115 -22.89 42.62 2.16
C ALA A 115 -22.94 44.08 1.68
N MET A 116 -21.81 44.65 1.28
CA MET A 116 -21.78 46.01 0.74
C MET A 116 -22.39 46.09 -0.67
N LEU A 117 -22.28 45.02 -1.48
CA LEU A 117 -22.92 44.93 -2.79
C LEU A 117 -24.45 44.95 -2.69
N SER A 118 -25.05 44.28 -1.70
CA SER A 118 -26.51 44.28 -1.52
C SER A 118 -27.08 45.68 -1.22
N ALA A 119 -26.27 46.56 -0.61
CA ALA A 119 -26.64 47.95 -0.36
C ALA A 119 -26.49 48.87 -1.60
N VAL A 120 -25.76 48.40 -2.62
CA VAL A 120 -25.47 49.14 -3.86
C VAL A 120 -26.35 48.66 -5.02
N LEU A 121 -26.56 47.35 -5.14
CA LEU A 121 -27.42 46.71 -6.12
C LEU A 121 -28.81 46.52 -5.52
N ARG A 122 -29.79 47.30 -6.00
CA ARG A 122 -31.14 47.37 -5.41
C ARG A 122 -32.21 46.58 -6.17
N SER A 123 -31.84 45.72 -7.12
CA SER A 123 -32.84 44.89 -7.81
C SER A 123 -33.35 43.80 -6.88
N ASP A 124 -34.62 43.40 -7.03
CA ASP A 124 -35.22 42.33 -6.22
C ASP A 124 -34.44 41.01 -6.35
N VAL A 125 -33.88 40.74 -7.53
CA VAL A 125 -32.99 39.60 -7.78
C VAL A 125 -31.71 39.74 -6.95
N ALA A 126 -31.05 40.91 -6.97
CA ALA A 126 -29.81 41.11 -6.22
C ALA A 126 -30.01 41.00 -4.71
N ILE A 127 -31.14 41.49 -4.20
CA ILE A 127 -31.48 41.38 -2.77
C ILE A 127 -31.64 39.90 -2.38
N ARG A 128 -32.45 39.12 -3.12
CA ARG A 128 -32.67 37.69 -2.82
C ARG A 128 -31.38 36.89 -2.89
N VAL A 129 -30.58 37.11 -3.93
CA VAL A 129 -29.31 36.40 -4.13
C VAL A 129 -28.31 36.76 -3.02
N SER A 130 -28.26 38.02 -2.60
CA SER A 130 -27.37 38.45 -1.51
C SER A 130 -27.69 37.73 -0.19
N ILE A 131 -28.98 37.57 0.12
CA ILE A 131 -29.43 36.84 1.31
C ILE A 131 -28.97 35.38 1.23
N ARG A 132 -29.23 34.70 0.10
CA ARG A 132 -28.82 33.31 -0.10
C ARG A 132 -27.31 33.11 0.03
N ILE A 133 -26.52 34.00 -0.58
CA ILE A 133 -25.07 33.95 -0.45
C ILE A 133 -24.67 34.04 1.03
N MET A 134 -25.23 34.99 1.78
CA MET A 134 -24.94 35.11 3.22
C MET A 134 -25.29 33.86 4.00
N ASP A 135 -26.44 33.26 3.74
CA ASP A 135 -26.85 32.01 4.39
C ASP A 135 -25.86 30.89 4.09
N THR A 136 -25.40 30.76 2.83
CA THR A 136 -24.36 29.80 2.45
C THR A 136 -23.04 30.02 3.21
N PHE A 137 -22.57 31.27 3.33
CA PHE A 137 -21.35 31.57 4.09
C PHE A 137 -21.49 31.22 5.59
N VAL A 138 -22.67 31.48 6.18
CA VAL A 138 -22.96 31.13 7.58
C VAL A 138 -22.98 29.62 7.77
N GLU A 139 -23.63 28.87 6.87
CA GLU A 139 -23.65 27.42 6.90
C GLU A 139 -22.26 26.83 6.77
N MET A 140 -21.46 27.29 5.80
CA MET A 140 -20.07 26.84 5.64
C MET A 140 -19.26 27.06 6.91
N ARG A 141 -19.44 28.19 7.60
CA ARG A 141 -18.77 28.45 8.88
C ARG A 141 -19.19 27.46 9.97
N LYS A 142 -20.48 27.12 10.06
CA LYS A 142 -20.99 26.10 10.99
C LYS A 142 -20.40 24.71 10.68
N TYR A 143 -20.34 24.34 9.40
CA TYR A 143 -19.71 23.08 8.96
C TYR A 143 -18.23 23.04 9.37
N MET A 144 -17.45 24.10 9.10
CA MET A 144 -16.03 24.15 9.45
C MET A 144 -15.80 24.06 10.96
N ALA A 145 -16.62 24.72 11.77
CA ALA A 145 -16.53 24.63 13.23
C ALA A 145 -16.78 23.20 13.74
N ASN A 146 -17.77 22.49 13.17
CA ASN A 146 -18.06 21.10 13.53
C ASN A 146 -16.96 20.12 13.10
N THR A 147 -16.26 20.38 11.99
CA THR A 147 -15.16 19.52 11.53
C THR A 147 -13.98 19.51 12.51
N SER A 148 -13.75 20.58 13.28
CA SER A 148 -12.69 20.60 14.31
C SER A 148 -12.85 19.48 15.34
N LEU A 149 -14.10 19.22 15.78
CA LEU A 149 -14.40 18.14 16.72
C LEU A 149 -14.17 16.75 16.10
N LEU A 150 -14.39 16.62 14.79
CA LEU A 150 -14.11 15.38 14.06
C LEU A 150 -12.61 15.14 13.93
N TYR A 151 -11.81 16.18 13.69
CA TYR A 151 -10.34 16.08 13.66
C TYR A 151 -9.77 15.61 15.01
N GLU A 152 -10.26 16.15 16.13
CA GLU A 152 -9.84 15.69 17.46
C GLU A 152 -10.18 14.21 17.69
N ARG A 153 -11.37 13.76 17.28
CA ARG A 153 -11.76 12.35 17.37
C ARG A 153 -10.91 11.45 16.47
N LEU A 154 -10.57 11.90 15.26
CA LEU A 154 -9.71 11.16 14.34
C LEU A 154 -8.31 10.98 14.93
N ASN A 155 -7.70 12.06 15.44
CA ASN A 155 -6.38 11.99 16.08
C ASN A 155 -6.39 11.00 17.27
N ALA A 156 -7.45 11.01 18.09
CA ALA A 156 -7.59 10.07 19.19
C ALA A 156 -7.72 8.60 18.73
N MET A 157 -8.39 8.35 17.59
CA MET A 157 -8.47 7.01 17.02
C MET A 157 -7.13 6.55 16.43
N GLU A 158 -6.43 7.43 15.73
CA GLU A 158 -5.09 7.14 15.17
C GLU A 158 -4.11 6.74 16.27
N VAL A 159 -4.06 7.48 17.37
CA VAL A 159 -3.23 7.14 18.55
C VAL A 159 -3.60 5.77 19.12
N ARG A 160 -4.89 5.46 19.25
CA ARG A 160 -5.33 4.13 19.71
C ARG A 160 -4.88 3.02 18.77
N GLN A 161 -4.97 3.24 17.46
CA GLN A 161 -4.58 2.25 16.46
C GLN A 161 -3.07 1.97 16.49
N ILE A 162 -2.24 3.01 16.62
CA ILE A 162 -0.78 2.87 16.77
C ILE A 162 -0.46 2.05 18.03
N ASN A 163 -1.11 2.35 19.15
CA ASN A 163 -0.89 1.61 20.40
C ASN A 163 -1.30 0.14 20.26
N TYR A 164 -2.45 -0.15 19.63
CA TYR A 164 -2.87 -1.53 19.38
C TYR A 164 -1.89 -2.29 18.47
N GLN A 165 -1.33 -1.63 17.45
CA GLN A 165 -0.30 -2.23 16.59
C GLN A 165 0.95 -2.55 17.40
N ALA A 166 1.46 -1.61 18.19
CA ALA A 166 2.63 -1.82 19.05
C ALA A 166 2.43 -2.97 20.06
N GLU A 167 1.27 -3.03 20.73
CA GLU A 167 0.94 -4.14 21.63
C GLU A 167 0.85 -5.49 20.89
N THR A 168 0.37 -5.46 19.65
CA THR A 168 0.24 -6.68 18.83
C THR A 168 1.61 -7.17 18.38
N ASP A 169 2.48 -6.27 17.94
CA ASP A 169 3.87 -6.58 17.58
C ASP A 169 4.64 -7.15 18.78
N GLU A 170 4.47 -6.59 19.98
CA GLU A 170 5.08 -7.12 21.20
C GLU A 170 4.58 -8.54 21.54
N ARG A 171 3.30 -8.82 21.30
CA ARG A 171 2.75 -10.18 21.47
C ARG A 171 3.29 -11.14 20.41
N PHE A 172 3.45 -10.68 19.17
CA PHE A 172 4.05 -11.49 18.11
C PHE A 172 5.50 -11.82 18.42
N GLU A 173 6.30 -10.85 18.88
CA GLU A 173 7.69 -11.08 19.25
C GLU A 173 7.79 -12.12 20.35
N ARG A 174 6.96 -12.04 21.40
CA ARG A 174 6.89 -13.08 22.44
C ARG A 174 6.52 -14.47 21.92
N VAL A 175 5.63 -14.54 20.92
CA VAL A 175 5.28 -15.81 20.26
C VAL A 175 6.45 -16.33 19.42
N PHE A 176 7.17 -15.46 18.72
CA PHE A 176 8.35 -15.83 17.93
C PHE A 176 9.52 -16.24 18.81
N GLU A 177 9.77 -15.56 19.94
CA GLU A 177 10.73 -15.97 20.95
C GLU A 177 10.39 -17.36 21.49
N TYR A 178 9.13 -17.58 21.87
CA TYR A 178 8.67 -18.90 22.31
C TYR A 178 8.85 -19.98 21.23
N ILE A 179 8.50 -19.71 19.97
CA ILE A 179 8.72 -20.66 18.86
C ILE A 179 10.21 -20.92 18.66
N SER A 180 11.05 -19.89 18.71
CA SER A 180 12.50 -20.00 18.52
C SER A 180 13.16 -20.81 19.64
N GLU A 181 12.75 -20.59 20.89
CA GLU A 181 13.20 -21.37 22.04
C GLU A 181 12.77 -22.85 21.97
N HIS A 182 11.68 -23.14 21.25
CA HIS A 182 11.16 -24.50 21.08
C HIS A 182 11.45 -25.11 19.69
N GLU A 183 12.18 -24.41 18.80
CA GLU A 183 12.55 -24.89 17.46
C GLU A 183 13.79 -25.79 17.44
N GLU A 184 14.51 -25.93 18.56
CA GLU A 184 15.52 -26.98 18.73
C GLU A 184 14.87 -28.33 19.10
N SER A 185 13.71 -28.67 18.52
CA SER A 185 13.28 -30.05 18.55
C SER A 185 14.25 -30.86 17.69
N SER A 186 14.96 -31.80 18.31
CA SER A 186 15.89 -32.75 17.68
C SER A 186 15.27 -33.63 16.59
N GLN A 187 13.99 -33.41 16.27
CA GLN A 187 13.16 -34.19 15.37
C GLN A 187 12.11 -33.26 14.73
N LYS A 188 12.09 -33.21 13.39
CA LYS A 188 11.10 -32.48 12.59
C LYS A 188 10.45 -33.44 11.61
N VAL A 189 9.11 -33.46 11.57
CA VAL A 189 8.32 -34.32 10.68
C VAL A 189 7.66 -33.46 9.62
N PHE A 190 7.77 -33.89 8.37
CA PHE A 190 7.10 -33.29 7.22
C PHE A 190 5.94 -34.16 6.77
N PHE A 191 4.82 -33.54 6.43
CA PHE A 191 3.64 -34.19 5.86
C PHE A 191 3.64 -34.14 4.33
N ASP A 192 2.74 -34.91 3.72
CA ASP A 192 2.61 -34.96 2.26
C ASP A 192 2.30 -33.56 1.67
N GLY A 193 3.00 -33.20 0.59
CA GLY A 193 2.84 -31.91 -0.10
C GLY A 193 3.68 -30.75 0.45
N GLN A 194 4.39 -30.90 1.59
CA GLN A 194 5.27 -29.86 2.16
C GLN A 194 6.63 -29.78 1.45
N ILE A 195 6.61 -29.68 0.13
CA ILE A 195 7.81 -29.78 -0.73
C ILE A 195 8.77 -28.61 -0.48
N TYR A 196 8.26 -27.38 -0.46
CA TYR A 196 9.10 -26.19 -0.29
C TYR A 196 9.67 -26.07 1.13
N ASP A 197 8.87 -26.38 2.15
CA ASP A 197 9.32 -26.33 3.54
C ASP A 197 10.43 -27.35 3.82
N ALA A 198 10.27 -28.57 3.28
CA ALA A 198 11.30 -29.61 3.33
C ALA A 198 12.57 -29.20 2.58
N PHE A 199 12.42 -28.61 1.39
CA PHE A 199 13.54 -28.08 0.62
C PHE A 199 14.29 -26.98 1.39
N SER A 200 13.57 -25.99 1.92
CA SER A 200 14.12 -24.86 2.67
C SER A 200 14.91 -25.32 3.88
N LEU A 201 14.37 -26.26 4.67
CA LEU A 201 15.08 -26.82 5.80
C LEU A 201 16.39 -27.51 5.37
N ILE A 202 16.34 -28.38 4.35
CA ILE A 202 17.53 -29.10 3.88
C ILE A 202 18.60 -28.14 3.37
N VAL A 203 18.20 -27.09 2.64
CA VAL A 203 19.12 -26.03 2.19
C VAL A 203 19.74 -25.30 3.37
N ASN A 204 18.96 -24.93 4.38
CA ASN A 204 19.46 -24.31 5.60
C ASN A 204 20.46 -25.21 6.33
N LEU A 205 20.21 -26.52 6.40
CA LEU A 205 21.16 -27.49 6.98
C LEU A 205 22.46 -27.57 6.17
N ILE A 206 22.38 -27.64 4.83
CA ILE A 206 23.55 -27.67 3.95
C ILE A 206 24.39 -26.39 4.10
N GLN A 207 23.75 -25.23 4.28
CA GLN A 207 24.43 -23.94 4.48
C GLN A 207 25.11 -23.80 5.85
N LYS A 208 24.72 -24.60 6.86
CA LYS A 208 25.39 -24.60 8.17
C LYS A 208 26.81 -25.19 8.09
N ALA A 209 27.09 -26.10 7.15
CA ALA A 209 28.42 -26.69 7.01
C ALA A 209 29.49 -25.64 6.67
N GLU A 210 30.68 -25.78 7.24
CA GLU A 210 31.81 -24.86 7.04
C GLU A 210 32.97 -25.49 6.27
N LYS A 211 33.21 -26.79 6.42
CA LYS A 211 34.37 -27.50 5.87
C LYS A 211 33.97 -28.63 4.93
N GLU A 212 33.11 -29.54 5.38
CA GLU A 212 32.71 -30.70 4.59
C GLU A 212 31.29 -31.20 4.88
N ILE A 213 30.69 -31.80 3.86
CA ILE A 213 29.39 -32.47 3.92
C ILE A 213 29.59 -33.91 3.46
N THR A 214 29.21 -34.86 4.30
CA THR A 214 29.12 -36.27 3.94
C THR A 214 27.64 -36.67 3.84
N LEU A 215 27.20 -37.03 2.64
CA LEU A 215 25.84 -37.49 2.37
C LEU A 215 25.85 -39.00 2.13
N ILE A 216 25.05 -39.74 2.90
CA ILE A 216 24.75 -41.16 2.66
C ILE A 216 23.32 -41.23 2.14
N ASP A 217 23.15 -41.55 0.85
CA ASP A 217 21.83 -41.74 0.25
C ASP A 217 21.92 -42.76 -0.88
N GLY A 218 21.15 -43.84 -0.76
CA GLY A 218 21.13 -44.94 -1.73
C GLY A 218 20.60 -44.56 -3.11
N TYR A 219 19.85 -43.45 -3.24
CA TYR A 219 19.13 -43.09 -4.45
C TYR A 219 19.30 -41.61 -4.84
N VAL A 220 20.54 -41.17 -5.03
CA VAL A 220 20.84 -39.80 -5.47
C VAL A 220 20.58 -39.57 -6.95
N ASP A 221 20.16 -38.35 -7.29
CA ASP A 221 19.99 -37.88 -8.67
C ASP A 221 20.38 -36.39 -8.83
N VAL A 222 20.06 -35.79 -9.99
CA VAL A 222 20.32 -34.37 -10.26
C VAL A 222 19.58 -33.45 -9.28
N GLY A 223 18.41 -33.86 -8.77
CA GLY A 223 17.69 -33.13 -7.73
C GLY A 223 18.50 -33.03 -6.43
N THR A 224 19.19 -34.11 -6.05
CA THR A 224 20.15 -34.10 -4.93
C THR A 224 21.30 -33.13 -5.18
N LEU A 225 21.84 -33.09 -6.41
CA LEU A 225 22.88 -32.12 -6.76
C LEU A 225 22.37 -30.67 -6.68
N ASN A 226 21.13 -30.41 -7.09
CA ASN A 226 20.55 -29.07 -7.01
C ASN A 226 20.46 -28.57 -5.56
N LEU A 227 20.13 -29.44 -4.61
CA LEU A 227 20.18 -29.12 -3.18
C LEU A 227 21.61 -28.80 -2.73
N LEU A 228 22.56 -29.67 -3.08
CA LEU A 228 23.97 -29.52 -2.70
C LEU A 228 24.66 -28.32 -3.37
N SER A 229 24.12 -27.81 -4.49
CA SER A 229 24.63 -26.58 -5.14
C SER A 229 24.52 -25.34 -4.24
N LYS A 230 23.66 -25.39 -3.21
CA LYS A 230 23.47 -24.29 -2.24
C LYS A 230 24.48 -24.29 -1.10
N LYS A 231 25.47 -25.20 -1.11
CA LYS A 231 26.59 -25.22 -0.18
C LYS A 231 27.42 -23.92 -0.26
N LYS A 232 28.17 -23.60 0.79
CA LYS A 232 29.20 -22.56 0.75
C LYS A 232 30.33 -22.93 -0.22
N SER A 233 30.97 -21.92 -0.80
CA SER A 233 31.98 -22.05 -1.86
C SER A 233 33.09 -23.07 -1.51
N ASP A 234 33.59 -23.01 -0.27
CA ASP A 234 34.77 -23.76 0.18
C ASP A 234 34.45 -25.13 0.80
N VAL A 235 33.17 -25.51 0.85
CA VAL A 235 32.75 -26.77 1.49
C VAL A 235 32.93 -27.95 0.54
N ALA A 236 33.66 -28.97 0.97
CA ALA A 236 33.83 -30.21 0.21
C ALA A 236 32.63 -31.17 0.43
N VAL A 237 32.14 -31.80 -0.63
CA VAL A 237 31.00 -32.75 -0.54
C VAL A 237 31.46 -34.15 -0.93
N THR A 238 31.13 -35.13 -0.09
CA THR A 238 31.30 -36.55 -0.40
C THR A 238 29.96 -37.26 -0.33
N ILE A 239 29.54 -37.88 -1.44
CA ILE A 239 28.31 -38.66 -1.52
C ILE A 239 28.66 -40.15 -1.50
N TYR A 240 28.03 -40.89 -0.61
CA TYR A 240 28.03 -42.35 -0.56
C TYR A 240 26.68 -42.85 -1.07
N THR A 241 26.69 -43.55 -2.20
CA THR A 241 25.48 -44.02 -2.87
C THR A 241 25.63 -45.42 -3.44
N GLN A 242 24.54 -46.01 -3.94
CA GLN A 242 24.59 -47.31 -4.60
C GLN A 242 25.03 -47.18 -6.07
N LYS A 243 25.66 -48.22 -6.62
CA LYS A 243 26.11 -48.25 -8.03
C LYS A 243 24.98 -48.09 -9.06
N GLN A 244 23.73 -48.34 -8.67
CA GLN A 244 22.53 -48.18 -9.52
C GLN A 244 21.97 -46.75 -9.48
N THR A 245 22.77 -45.77 -9.06
CA THR A 245 22.38 -44.35 -9.06
C THR A 245 22.09 -43.85 -10.48
N LYS A 246 21.19 -42.86 -10.59
CA LYS A 246 20.89 -42.17 -11.85
C LYS A 246 21.93 -41.10 -12.20
N LEU A 247 22.88 -40.84 -11.31
CA LEU A 247 23.94 -39.85 -11.51
C LEU A 247 25.04 -40.36 -12.43
N THR A 248 25.34 -39.61 -13.47
CA THR A 248 26.42 -39.94 -14.42
C THR A 248 27.72 -39.26 -14.06
N LYS A 249 28.84 -39.77 -14.59
CA LYS A 249 30.17 -39.11 -14.45
C LYS A 249 30.18 -37.70 -15.05
N ALA A 250 29.35 -37.45 -16.07
CA ALA A 250 29.24 -36.13 -16.69
C ALA A 250 28.60 -35.12 -15.74
N ASP A 251 27.52 -35.50 -15.05
CA ASP A 251 26.82 -34.63 -14.09
C ASP A 251 27.75 -34.18 -12.96
N VAL A 252 28.58 -35.08 -12.43
CA VAL A 252 29.58 -34.76 -11.40
C VAL A 252 30.63 -33.79 -11.93
N LYS A 253 31.06 -33.97 -13.18
CA LYS A 253 32.04 -33.09 -13.82
C LYS A 253 31.45 -31.69 -14.01
N TYR A 254 30.21 -31.57 -14.48
CA TYR A 254 29.52 -30.29 -14.64
C TYR A 254 29.29 -29.60 -13.29
N PHE A 255 28.86 -30.34 -12.27
CA PHE A 255 28.71 -29.81 -10.93
C PHE A 255 30.04 -29.27 -10.38
N ASN A 256 31.13 -30.03 -10.49
CA ASN A 256 32.46 -29.62 -10.02
C ASN A 256 33.05 -28.44 -10.79
N ALA A 257 32.62 -28.20 -12.03
CA ALA A 257 33.07 -27.03 -12.79
C ALA A 257 32.55 -25.71 -12.20
N GLN A 258 31.39 -25.74 -11.51
CA GLN A 258 30.76 -24.55 -10.94
C GLN A 258 30.77 -24.55 -9.40
N TYR A 259 30.71 -25.72 -8.76
CA TYR A 259 30.61 -25.90 -7.32
C TYR A 259 31.64 -26.94 -6.79
N PRO A 260 32.95 -26.71 -6.98
CA PRO A 260 33.96 -27.61 -6.43
C PRO A 260 33.89 -27.64 -4.89
N THR A 261 34.16 -28.76 -4.19
CA THR A 261 34.52 -30.10 -4.68
C THR A 261 33.44 -31.12 -4.31
N LEU A 262 33.12 -32.04 -5.22
CA LEU A 262 32.18 -33.15 -5.07
C LEU A 262 32.87 -34.47 -5.43
N LYS A 263 32.84 -35.43 -4.50
CA LYS A 263 33.34 -36.80 -4.68
C LYS A 263 32.20 -37.80 -4.50
N ILE A 264 32.12 -38.79 -5.38
CA ILE A 264 31.17 -39.91 -5.26
C ILE A 264 31.93 -41.17 -4.88
N LYS A 265 31.42 -41.87 -3.86
CA LYS A 265 31.86 -43.18 -3.41
C LYS A 265 30.67 -44.14 -3.40
N TYR A 266 30.94 -45.43 -3.54
CA TYR A 266 29.89 -46.44 -3.60
C TYR A 266 29.86 -47.32 -2.35
N THR A 267 28.67 -47.53 -1.80
CA THR A 267 28.43 -48.43 -0.67
C THR A 267 27.04 -49.07 -0.78
N LYS A 268 26.88 -50.27 -0.22
CA LYS A 268 25.60 -50.98 -0.09
C LYS A 268 25.21 -51.25 1.36
N VAL A 269 26.03 -50.79 2.30
CA VAL A 269 25.95 -51.15 3.72
C VAL A 269 24.79 -50.43 4.41
N PHE A 270 24.52 -49.20 3.99
CA PHE A 270 23.53 -48.34 4.62
C PHE A 270 22.22 -48.35 3.83
N HIS A 271 21.14 -48.71 4.51
CA HIS A 271 19.77 -48.52 4.03
C HIS A 271 19.21 -47.14 4.39
N ASP A 272 19.59 -46.66 5.57
CA ASP A 272 19.20 -45.36 6.09
C ASP A 272 20.04 -44.24 5.48
N ARG A 273 19.53 -43.02 5.58
CA ARG A 273 20.13 -41.85 4.95
C ARG A 273 20.61 -40.89 6.00
N PHE A 274 21.82 -40.41 5.80
CA PHE A 274 22.50 -39.56 6.76
C PHE A 274 23.07 -38.34 6.05
N LEU A 275 22.85 -37.17 6.64
CA LEU A 275 23.50 -35.93 6.26
C LEU A 275 24.42 -35.53 7.40
N ILE A 276 25.72 -35.63 7.19
CA ILE A 276 26.75 -35.34 8.19
C ILE A 276 27.46 -34.05 7.78
N LEU A 277 27.52 -33.08 8.69
CA LEU A 277 28.18 -31.79 8.53
C LEU A 277 29.45 -31.77 9.40
N ASP A 278 30.57 -31.42 8.79
CA ASP A 278 31.86 -31.17 9.45
C ASP A 278 32.36 -32.30 10.38
N ARG A 279 31.88 -33.54 10.16
CA ARG A 279 32.11 -34.73 11.01
C ARG A 279 31.68 -34.59 12.47
N THR A 280 30.92 -33.54 12.80
CA THR A 280 30.52 -33.22 14.17
C THR A 280 29.02 -33.29 14.38
N ILE A 281 28.24 -32.97 13.33
CA ILE A 281 26.79 -32.93 13.39
C ILE A 281 26.25 -33.91 12.36
N ALA A 282 25.33 -34.80 12.74
CA ALA A 282 24.71 -35.73 11.81
C ALA A 282 23.19 -35.69 11.91
N TYR A 283 22.52 -35.77 10.77
CA TYR A 283 21.07 -35.84 10.66
C TYR A 283 20.68 -37.17 10.02
N HIS A 284 19.76 -37.88 10.64
CA HIS A 284 19.07 -39.00 10.02
C HIS A 284 17.87 -38.48 9.22
N VAL A 285 17.77 -38.90 7.95
CA VAL A 285 16.72 -38.45 7.03
C VAL A 285 15.90 -39.66 6.59
N GLY A 286 14.60 -39.65 6.89
CA GLY A 286 13.69 -40.77 6.58
C GLY A 286 13.39 -40.94 5.08
N ALA A 287 13.81 -40.01 4.23
CA ALA A 287 13.57 -40.05 2.78
C ALA A 287 14.80 -39.59 2.00
N SER A 288 14.94 -40.06 0.76
CA SER A 288 16.02 -39.59 -0.12
C SER A 288 15.84 -38.10 -0.39
N LEU A 289 16.94 -37.35 -0.45
CA LEU A 289 16.88 -35.88 -0.57
C LEU A 289 16.13 -35.44 -1.83
N LYS A 290 16.17 -36.24 -2.90
CA LYS A 290 15.42 -36.01 -4.15
C LYS A 290 13.89 -36.08 -4.01
N ASP A 291 13.40 -36.70 -2.94
CA ASP A 291 11.98 -36.95 -2.67
C ASP A 291 11.49 -36.18 -1.43
N ALA A 292 12.32 -35.26 -0.90
CA ALA A 292 11.98 -34.42 0.23
C ALA A 292 10.63 -33.70 0.01
N GLY A 293 9.69 -33.94 0.93
CA GLY A 293 8.36 -33.32 0.98
C GLY A 293 7.32 -33.87 -0.02
N LYS A 294 7.67 -34.85 -0.87
CA LYS A 294 6.70 -35.55 -1.74
C LYS A 294 5.86 -36.60 -1.02
N LYS A 295 6.29 -37.02 0.17
CA LYS A 295 5.65 -37.97 1.08
C LYS A 295 6.06 -37.63 2.50
N CYS A 296 5.34 -38.17 3.47
CA CYS A 296 5.66 -37.99 4.90
C CYS A 296 7.06 -38.54 5.23
N PHE A 297 7.91 -37.74 5.88
CA PHE A 297 9.25 -38.16 6.32
C PHE A 297 9.74 -37.32 7.52
N GLY A 298 10.65 -37.89 8.31
CA GLY A 298 11.27 -37.19 9.44
C GLY A 298 12.74 -36.85 9.20
N ILE A 299 13.21 -35.76 9.81
CA ILE A 299 14.63 -35.43 9.97
C ILE A 299 14.95 -35.36 11.45
N ASN A 300 15.91 -36.15 11.91
CA ASN A 300 16.33 -36.21 13.30
C ASN A 300 17.80 -35.83 13.45
N LEU A 301 18.12 -34.95 14.38
CA LEU A 301 19.49 -34.64 14.78
C LEU A 301 20.03 -35.77 15.68
N ILE A 302 21.18 -36.32 15.31
CA ILE A 302 21.91 -37.30 16.10
C ILE A 302 22.76 -36.53 17.12
N GLN A 303 22.41 -36.64 18.40
CA GLN A 303 23.06 -35.91 19.49
C GLN A 303 24.35 -36.58 19.99
N ASP A 304 24.52 -37.89 19.74
CA ASP A 304 25.68 -38.65 20.21
C ASP A 304 26.84 -38.62 19.20
N ALA A 305 27.95 -37.99 19.60
CA ALA A 305 29.17 -37.90 18.81
C ALA A 305 29.87 -39.26 18.58
N GLY A 306 29.62 -40.26 19.43
CA GLY A 306 30.13 -41.63 19.27
C GLY A 306 29.55 -42.30 18.02
N ILE A 307 28.24 -42.19 17.85
CA ILE A 307 27.51 -42.75 16.68
C ILE A 307 28.03 -42.14 15.37
N ILE A 308 28.33 -40.84 15.35
CA ILE A 308 28.85 -40.15 14.17
C ILE A 308 30.20 -40.74 13.76
N LYS A 309 31.09 -40.98 14.73
CA LYS A 309 32.41 -41.60 14.48
C LYS A 309 32.26 -43.03 13.98
N ASP A 310 31.37 -43.82 14.57
CA ASP A 310 31.13 -45.21 14.16
C ASP A 310 30.59 -45.29 12.72
N ILE A 311 29.66 -44.40 12.34
CA ILE A 311 29.14 -44.32 10.96
C ILE A 311 30.28 -43.97 9.99
N LEU A 312 31.09 -42.97 10.30
CA LEU A 312 32.21 -42.56 9.44
C LEU A 312 33.27 -43.66 9.32
N GLN A 313 33.62 -44.33 10.42
CA GLN A 313 34.58 -45.43 10.42
C GLN A 313 34.07 -46.62 9.59
N ARG A 314 32.78 -46.94 9.72
CA ARG A 314 32.15 -48.02 8.94
C ARG A 314 32.13 -47.70 7.44
N LEU A 315 31.88 -46.43 7.07
CA LEU A 315 31.99 -45.98 5.69
C LEU A 315 33.39 -46.17 5.12
N GLU A 316 34.44 -45.79 5.87
CA GLU A 316 35.83 -45.91 5.40
C GLU A 316 36.26 -47.37 5.18
N LEU A 317 35.80 -48.29 6.04
CA LEU A 317 36.13 -49.71 5.95
C LEU A 317 35.40 -50.44 4.80
N GLU A 318 34.16 -50.05 4.50
CA GLU A 318 33.29 -50.77 3.57
C GLU A 318 32.96 -50.00 2.28
N THR A 319 33.74 -48.95 1.99
CA THR A 319 33.68 -48.31 0.67
C THR A 319 34.21 -49.29 -0.38
N GLU A 320 33.35 -49.66 -1.34
CA GLU A 320 33.80 -50.43 -2.50
C GLU A 320 34.77 -49.55 -3.32
N LYS A 321 36.00 -50.04 -3.54
CA LYS A 321 37.02 -49.34 -4.35
C LYS A 321 36.59 -49.16 -5.81
#